data_AF-A0A1E5QSD1-F1
#
_entry.id   AF-A0A1E5QSD1-F1
#
_cell.length_a   1.000
_cell.length_b   1.000
_cell.length_c   1.000
_cell.angle_alpha   90.00
_cell.angle_beta   90.00
_cell.angle_gamma   90.00
#
_symmetry.space_group_name_H-M   'P 1'
#
loop_
_entity.id
_entity.type
_entity.pdbx_description
1 polymer ?
#
loop_
_entity_poly.entity_id
_entity_poly.type
_entity_poly.pdbx_seq_one_letter_code
_entity_poly.pdbx_strand_id
1 'polypeptide(L)'
;MPIPSHPKQYRAIGIIQGKYTPLEGKLTKGVMETRDGQKCDSVILSRAIGSIKNHVDTNTTQSWIVYPHKIRNSEQLYLQIVGISPPEDSNHTVSEKSLKKDYFSIRGEILYFNRKAEKVIVKIRFNRRIQGKKSRFFKLELKGNIENNSIHHFYSLDAILEDNKLVIKKYIDLGLIAVNV
;
A
#
# COMPACT_ATOMS: atom_id res chain seq x y z
N MET A 1 -9.71 -4.63 6.91
CA MET A 1 -9.12 -3.34 6.45
C MET A 1 -10.16 -2.23 6.68
N PRO A 2 -9.81 -1.01 7.15
CA PRO A 2 -10.81 0.02 7.49
C PRO A 2 -11.63 0.42 6.26
N ILE A 3 -12.94 0.63 6.43
CA ILE A 3 -13.84 1.08 5.37
C ILE A 3 -13.58 2.57 5.11
N PRO A 4 -13.51 3.03 3.85
CA PRO A 4 -13.40 4.46 3.57
C PRO A 4 -14.63 5.23 4.10
N SER A 5 -14.41 6.33 4.80
CA SER A 5 -15.47 7.21 5.29
C SER A 5 -16.04 8.13 4.19
N HIS A 6 -15.34 8.29 3.06
CA HIS A 6 -15.82 9.08 1.92
C HIS A 6 -15.63 8.37 0.56
N PRO A 7 -16.54 8.61 -0.41
CA PRO A 7 -16.46 8.02 -1.75
C PRO A 7 -15.15 8.30 -2.50
N LYS A 8 -14.51 9.46 -2.32
CA LYS A 8 -13.22 9.81 -2.96
C LYS A 8 -12.07 9.99 -1.95
N GLN A 9 -12.09 9.19 -0.87
CA GLN A 9 -11.00 9.19 0.11
C GLN A 9 -9.77 8.46 -0.44
N TYR A 10 -8.65 9.17 -0.52
CA TYR A 10 -7.35 8.61 -0.92
C TYR A 10 -6.88 7.54 0.07
N ARG A 11 -6.27 6.48 -0.47
CA ARG A 11 -5.80 5.32 0.29
C ARG A 11 -4.66 4.64 -0.46
N ALA A 12 -3.63 4.22 0.27
CA ALA A 12 -2.67 3.24 -0.20
C ALA A 12 -2.18 2.48 1.02
N ILE A 13 -2.77 1.30 1.27
CA ILE A 13 -2.49 0.48 2.45
C ILE A 13 -2.52 -0.98 2.04
N GLY A 14 -1.56 -1.75 2.55
CA GLY A 14 -1.46 -3.17 2.33
C GLY A 14 -1.44 -3.96 3.63
N ILE A 15 -1.72 -5.25 3.49
CA ILE A 15 -1.44 -6.27 4.49
C ILE A 15 -0.45 -7.24 3.84
N ILE A 16 0.69 -7.44 4.49
CA ILE A 16 1.71 -8.39 4.05
C ILE A 16 1.88 -9.47 5.10
N GLN A 17 1.91 -10.72 4.68
CA GLN A 17 2.26 -11.84 5.54
C GLN A 17 3.74 -12.16 5.38
N GLY A 18 4.52 -11.89 6.41
CA GLY A 18 5.97 -12.03 6.31
C GLY A 18 6.72 -11.93 7.62
N LYS A 19 8.03 -12.09 7.52
CA LYS A 19 8.99 -11.89 8.60
C LYS A 19 9.76 -10.60 8.34
N TYR A 20 9.80 -9.73 9.33
CA TYR A 20 10.64 -8.54 9.29
C TYR A 20 11.98 -8.82 9.96
N THR A 21 13.07 -8.60 9.23
CA THR A 21 14.44 -8.74 9.75
C THR A 21 15.07 -7.34 9.83
N PRO A 22 15.39 -6.84 11.04
CA PRO A 22 16.05 -5.55 11.19
C PRO A 22 17.47 -5.60 10.63
N LEU A 23 17.93 -4.47 10.09
CA LEU A 23 19.33 -4.25 9.77
C LEU A 23 20.13 -4.14 11.06
N GLU A 24 21.38 -4.60 11.06
CA GLU A 24 22.25 -4.60 12.24
C GLU A 24 22.29 -3.22 12.92
N GLY A 25 22.04 -3.21 14.23
CA GLY A 25 21.98 -1.99 15.05
C GLY A 25 20.80 -1.05 14.76
N LYS A 26 19.86 -1.40 13.86
CA LYS A 26 18.74 -0.54 13.44
C LYS A 26 17.40 -1.28 13.49
N LEU A 27 16.73 -1.21 14.64
CA LEU A 27 15.39 -1.78 14.82
C LEU A 27 14.39 -1.35 13.72
N THR A 28 14.41 -0.07 13.35
CA THR A 28 13.39 0.52 12.49
C THR A 28 13.65 0.34 11.00
N LYS A 29 14.83 -0.07 10.56
CA LYS A 29 15.14 -0.29 9.14
C LYS A 29 15.52 -1.73 8.93
N GLY A 30 15.02 -2.35 7.87
CA GLY A 30 15.26 -3.77 7.65
C GLY A 30 14.62 -4.26 6.37
N VAL A 31 14.47 -5.57 6.27
CA VAL A 31 13.89 -6.26 5.12
C VAL A 31 12.64 -6.99 5.57
N MET A 32 11.55 -6.81 4.82
CA MET A 32 10.36 -7.66 4.90
C MET A 32 10.55 -8.82 3.92
N GLU A 33 10.45 -10.04 4.42
CA GLU A 33 10.40 -11.25 3.63
C GLU A 33 8.98 -11.83 3.69
N THR A 34 8.30 -11.88 2.55
CA THR A 34 6.94 -12.41 2.41
C THR A 34 6.95 -13.95 2.50
N ARG A 35 5.77 -14.58 2.62
CA ARG A 35 5.64 -16.05 2.67
C ARG A 35 6.16 -16.77 1.42
N ASP A 36 6.13 -16.11 0.26
CA ASP A 36 6.64 -16.64 -1.01
C ASP A 36 8.14 -16.29 -1.25
N GLY A 37 8.82 -15.75 -0.22
CA GLY A 37 10.26 -15.48 -0.25
C GLY A 37 10.65 -14.15 -0.92
N GLN A 38 9.68 -13.33 -1.30
CA GLN A 38 9.92 -12.02 -1.86
C GLN A 38 10.46 -11.07 -0.78
N LYS A 39 11.51 -10.31 -1.12
CA LYS A 39 12.18 -9.37 -0.21
C LYS A 39 11.93 -7.93 -0.61
N CYS A 40 11.48 -7.13 0.35
CA CYS A 40 11.27 -5.70 0.20
C CYS A 40 11.97 -4.91 1.31
N ASP A 41 12.75 -3.91 0.92
CA ASP A 41 13.28 -2.93 1.88
C ASP A 41 12.14 -2.25 2.62
N SER A 42 12.32 -2.11 3.93
CA SER A 42 11.24 -1.73 4.84
C SER A 42 11.69 -0.80 5.95
N VAL A 43 10.77 0.04 6.43
CA VAL A 43 10.94 0.83 7.64
C VAL A 43 9.72 0.75 8.54
N ILE A 44 9.96 0.60 9.84
CA ILE A 44 8.96 0.77 10.88
C ILE A 44 8.81 2.25 11.19
N LEU A 45 7.61 2.80 10.95
CA LEU A 45 7.31 4.18 11.33
C LEU A 45 7.23 4.32 12.85
N SER A 46 7.62 5.48 13.40
CA SER A 46 7.68 5.72 14.85
C SER A 46 6.39 5.39 15.59
N ARG A 47 5.24 5.65 14.96
CA ARG A 47 3.91 5.35 15.51
C ARG A 47 3.63 3.86 15.72
N ALA A 48 4.33 2.99 15.00
CA ALA A 48 4.15 1.55 15.05
C ALA A 48 5.09 0.87 16.06
N ILE A 49 6.16 1.56 16.49
CA ILE A 49 7.21 0.98 17.34
C ILE A 49 6.64 0.42 18.63
N GLY A 50 5.74 1.15 19.31
CA GLY A 50 5.16 0.70 20.58
C GLY A 50 4.33 -0.58 20.42
N SER A 51 3.50 -0.65 19.37
CA SER A 51 2.72 -1.84 19.06
C SER A 51 3.60 -3.04 18.73
N ILE A 52 4.66 -2.82 17.95
CA ILE A 52 5.59 -3.86 17.50
C ILE A 52 6.44 -4.39 18.65
N LYS A 53 7.03 -3.51 19.48
CA LYS A 53 7.89 -3.95 20.60
C LYS A 53 7.14 -4.82 21.62
N ASN A 54 5.85 -4.56 21.82
CA ASN A 54 5.07 -5.21 22.88
C ASN A 54 4.40 -6.53 22.42
N HIS A 55 4.31 -6.80 21.11
CA HIS A 55 3.46 -7.89 20.59
C HIS A 55 4.12 -8.75 19.51
N VAL A 56 5.42 -8.57 19.23
CA VAL A 56 6.11 -9.24 18.11
C VAL A 56 7.21 -10.14 18.59
N ASP A 57 7.01 -11.44 18.40
CA ASP A 57 8.14 -12.34 18.21
C ASP A 57 8.65 -12.19 16.77
N THR A 58 9.81 -11.52 16.62
CA THR A 58 10.45 -11.28 15.32
C THR A 58 10.82 -12.56 14.58
N ASN A 59 10.75 -13.73 15.24
CA ASN A 59 11.04 -15.02 14.63
C ASN A 59 9.84 -15.69 13.95
N THR A 60 8.63 -15.12 14.09
CA THR A 60 7.41 -15.70 13.54
C THR A 60 6.87 -14.88 12.37
N THR A 61 6.17 -15.54 11.45
CA THR A 61 5.45 -14.88 10.36
C THR A 61 4.25 -14.13 10.92
N GLN A 62 4.11 -12.86 10.53
CA GLN A 62 3.04 -11.98 11.02
C GLN A 62 2.33 -11.25 9.89
N SER A 63 1.14 -10.74 10.18
CA SER A 63 0.35 -9.91 9.28
C SER A 63 0.68 -8.43 9.52
N TRP A 64 1.51 -7.85 8.68
CA TRP A 64 1.97 -6.47 8.78
C TRP A 64 1.06 -5.51 8.04
N ILE A 65 0.69 -4.41 8.69
CA ILE A 65 0.00 -3.31 8.01
C ILE A 65 1.07 -2.38 7.45
N VAL A 66 1.03 -2.12 6.14
CA VAL A 66 2.06 -1.37 5.43
C VAL A 66 1.48 -0.27 4.54
N TYR A 67 2.27 0.76 4.28
CA TYR A 67 2.06 1.67 3.14
C TYR A 67 3.11 1.39 2.06
N PRO A 68 2.70 1.28 0.78
CA PRO A 68 3.66 1.23 -0.31
C PRO A 68 4.27 2.62 -0.52
N HIS A 69 5.57 2.67 -0.73
CA HIS A 69 6.30 3.88 -1.02
C HIS A 69 7.34 3.59 -2.11
N LYS A 70 7.70 4.60 -2.91
CA LYS A 70 8.86 4.53 -3.81
C LYS A 70 10.09 5.13 -3.14
N ILE A 71 11.23 4.47 -3.21
CA ILE A 71 12.51 5.12 -2.96
C ILE A 71 12.84 5.99 -4.19
N ARG A 72 13.45 7.16 -3.98
CA ARG A 72 13.91 8.00 -5.10
C ARG A 72 14.95 7.22 -5.92
N ASN A 73 14.79 7.21 -7.24
CA ASN A 73 15.71 6.55 -8.17
C ASN A 73 15.83 5.02 -7.99
N SER A 74 14.81 4.37 -7.42
CA SER A 74 14.71 2.91 -7.39
C SER A 74 13.36 2.47 -7.96
N GLU A 75 13.40 1.41 -8.77
CA GLU A 75 12.21 0.72 -9.25
C GLU A 75 11.65 -0.27 -8.21
N GLN A 76 12.34 -0.44 -7.08
CA GLN A 76 11.92 -1.35 -6.03
C GLN A 76 10.83 -0.73 -5.14
N LEU A 77 9.84 -1.53 -4.81
CA LEU A 77 8.84 -1.19 -3.81
C LEU A 77 9.48 -1.12 -2.42
N TYR A 78 9.21 -0.03 -1.72
CA TYR A 78 9.62 0.17 -0.34
C TYR A 78 8.40 0.14 0.58
N LEU A 79 8.49 -0.57 1.69
CA LEU A 79 7.37 -0.73 2.61
C LEU A 79 7.55 0.11 3.86
N GLN A 80 6.53 0.89 4.19
CA GLN A 80 6.45 1.58 5.47
C GLN A 80 5.51 0.81 6.38
N ILE A 81 6.06 0.11 7.37
CA ILE A 81 5.31 -0.63 8.38
C ILE A 81 4.68 0.35 9.36
N VAL A 82 3.37 0.21 9.56
CA VAL A 82 2.57 1.14 10.36
C VAL A 82 1.84 0.49 11.52
N GLY A 83 1.91 -0.84 11.60
CA GLY A 83 1.33 -1.63 12.68
C GLY A 83 1.25 -3.09 12.26
N ILE A 84 0.56 -3.86 13.09
CA ILE A 84 0.33 -5.28 12.90
C ILE A 84 -1.18 -5.48 12.91
N SER A 85 -1.66 -6.33 12.02
CA SER A 85 -3.04 -6.78 12.04
C SER A 85 -3.16 -7.87 13.11
N PRO A 86 -4.14 -7.79 14.02
CA PRO A 86 -4.37 -8.85 14.99
C PRO A 86 -4.64 -10.19 14.27
N PRO A 87 -4.28 -11.33 14.89
CA PRO A 87 -4.67 -12.66 14.42
C PRO A 87 -6.20 -12.81 14.42
N GLU A 88 -6.71 -13.73 13.60
CA GLU A 88 -8.09 -13.71 13.06
C GLU A 88 -9.22 -13.91 14.08
N ASP A 89 -8.94 -14.14 15.37
CA ASP A 89 -9.96 -14.35 16.41
C ASP A 89 -10.71 -13.07 16.85
N SER A 90 -10.58 -11.98 16.10
CA SER A 90 -11.15 -10.67 16.44
C SER A 90 -11.99 -10.07 15.32
N ASN A 91 -13.15 -10.69 15.01
CA ASN A 91 -14.38 -10.12 14.40
C ASN A 91 -14.27 -8.87 13.51
N HIS A 92 -13.24 -8.76 12.67
CA HIS A 92 -13.05 -7.67 11.73
C HIS A 92 -12.87 -8.27 10.37
N THR A 93 -13.92 -8.13 9.55
CA THR A 93 -14.00 -8.51 8.13
C THR A 93 -12.71 -8.18 7.37
N VAL A 94 -11.81 -9.15 7.32
CA VAL A 94 -10.79 -9.32 6.30
C VAL A 94 -11.33 -10.47 5.46
N SER A 95 -11.71 -10.20 4.21
CA SER A 95 -12.14 -11.27 3.31
C SER A 95 -11.03 -12.32 3.24
N GLU A 96 -11.38 -13.60 3.30
CA GLU A 96 -10.47 -14.74 3.13
C GLU A 96 -9.54 -14.61 1.90
N LYS A 97 -9.94 -13.84 0.88
CA LYS A 97 -9.12 -13.52 -0.31
C LYS A 97 -7.96 -12.55 -0.03
N SER A 98 -8.10 -11.61 0.90
CA SER A 98 -7.03 -10.69 1.31
C SER A 98 -6.03 -11.33 2.28
N LEU A 99 -6.35 -12.50 2.84
CA LEU A 99 -5.54 -13.18 3.86
C LEU A 99 -4.55 -14.20 3.28
N LYS A 100 -4.70 -14.58 1.99
CA LYS A 100 -3.81 -15.55 1.34
C LYS A 100 -2.73 -14.92 0.46
N LYS A 101 -2.78 -13.61 0.23
CA LYS A 101 -1.85 -12.91 -0.68
C LYS A 101 -1.53 -11.52 -0.13
N ASP A 102 -0.31 -11.05 -0.40
CA ASP A 102 0.21 -9.74 0.01
C ASP A 102 -0.56 -8.61 -0.67
N TYR A 103 -1.68 -8.26 -0.06
CA TYR A 103 -2.78 -7.50 -0.66
C TYR A 103 -2.69 -6.01 -0.36
N PHE A 104 -3.02 -5.19 -1.35
CA PHE A 104 -3.05 -3.74 -1.27
C PHE A 104 -4.39 -3.19 -1.74
N SER A 105 -4.98 -2.32 -0.91
CA SER A 105 -6.12 -1.50 -1.28
C SER A 105 -5.65 -0.08 -1.59
N ILE A 106 -5.84 0.33 -2.84
CA ILE A 106 -5.31 1.58 -3.39
C ILE A 106 -6.49 2.39 -3.94
N ARG A 107 -6.61 3.65 -3.51
CA ARG A 107 -7.63 4.58 -3.99
C ARG A 107 -6.98 5.92 -4.32
N GLY A 108 -7.13 6.36 -5.55
CA GLY A 108 -6.48 7.57 -6.00
C GLY A 108 -6.84 7.98 -7.42
N GLU A 109 -6.19 9.05 -7.86
CA GLU A 109 -6.37 9.64 -9.19
C GLU A 109 -5.45 8.95 -10.19
N ILE A 110 -5.98 8.37 -11.28
CA ILE A 110 -5.12 7.83 -12.34
C ILE A 110 -4.59 9.00 -13.17
N LEU A 111 -3.27 9.13 -13.23
CA LEU A 111 -2.59 10.18 -13.99
C LEU A 111 -2.10 9.71 -15.36
N TYR A 112 -1.82 8.42 -15.48
CA TYR A 112 -1.20 7.85 -16.67
C TYR A 112 -1.44 6.35 -16.69
N PHE A 113 -1.57 5.80 -17.88
CA PHE A 113 -1.47 4.37 -18.13
C PHE A 113 -0.79 4.11 -19.48
N ASN A 114 -0.18 2.94 -19.62
CA ASN A 114 0.40 2.45 -20.86
C ASN A 114 0.01 0.99 -21.02
N ARG A 115 -0.86 0.71 -22.01
CA ARG A 115 -1.37 -0.65 -22.25
C ARG A 115 -0.29 -1.63 -22.71
N LYS A 116 0.65 -1.16 -23.54
CA LYS A 116 1.74 -2.00 -24.06
C LYS A 116 2.73 -2.38 -22.96
N ALA A 117 2.99 -1.46 -22.03
CA ALA A 117 3.91 -1.68 -20.91
C ALA A 117 3.21 -2.20 -19.64
N GLU A 118 1.89 -2.46 -19.69
CA GLU A 118 1.05 -2.82 -18.55
C GLU A 118 1.33 -1.95 -17.31
N LYS A 119 1.34 -0.62 -17.49
CA LYS A 119 1.78 0.32 -16.46
C LYS A 119 0.67 1.31 -16.14
N VAL A 120 0.39 1.52 -14.86
CA VAL A 120 -0.57 2.52 -14.36
C VAL A 120 0.09 3.37 -13.28
N ILE A 121 -0.06 4.69 -13.37
CA ILE A 121 0.41 5.64 -12.36
C ILE A 121 -0.78 6.26 -11.64
N VAL A 122 -0.84 6.04 -10.33
CA VAL A 122 -1.89 6.54 -9.44
C VAL A 122 -1.30 7.60 -8.53
N LYS A 123 -1.95 8.77 -8.47
CA LYS A 123 -1.63 9.83 -7.51
C LYS A 123 -2.40 9.59 -6.23
N ILE A 124 -1.66 9.53 -5.13
CA ILE A 124 -2.18 9.39 -3.78
C ILE A 124 -1.93 10.70 -3.01
N ARG A 125 -2.98 11.32 -2.49
CA ARG A 125 -2.86 12.54 -1.67
C ARG A 125 -2.83 12.16 -0.19
N PHE A 126 -1.98 12.84 0.58
CA PHE A 126 -2.00 12.74 2.03
C PHE A 126 -3.19 13.56 2.55
N ASN A 127 -4.08 12.92 3.33
CA ASN A 127 -5.31 13.55 3.82
C ASN A 127 -5.10 14.70 4.82
N ARG A 128 -3.86 14.97 5.27
CA ARG A 128 -3.56 16.11 6.15
C ARG A 128 -3.59 17.41 5.34
N ARG A 129 -4.74 18.06 5.27
CA ARG A 129 -4.86 19.47 4.92
C ARG A 129 -4.31 20.28 6.08
N ILE A 130 -3.03 20.61 6.06
CA ILE A 130 -2.49 21.65 6.93
C ILE A 130 -2.86 22.97 6.28
N GLN A 131 -3.60 23.83 7.00
CA GLN A 131 -3.96 25.17 6.54
C GLN A 131 -2.71 25.90 6.00
N GLY A 132 -2.80 26.44 4.78
CA GLY A 132 -1.70 27.17 4.15
C GLY A 132 -0.60 26.31 3.48
N LYS A 133 -0.63 24.97 3.54
CA LYS A 133 0.33 24.12 2.81
C LYS A 133 -0.34 23.35 1.67
N LYS A 134 0.32 23.35 0.49
CA LYS A 134 -0.09 22.52 -0.66
C LYS A 134 -0.23 21.06 -0.20
N SER A 135 -1.33 20.42 -0.61
CA SER A 135 -1.58 19.00 -0.32
C SER A 135 -0.42 18.17 -0.86
N ARG A 136 0.33 17.52 0.05
CA ARG A 136 1.39 16.60 -0.34
C ARG A 136 0.74 15.41 -1.06
N PHE A 137 1.38 14.95 -2.13
CA PHE A 137 1.00 13.74 -2.83
C PHE A 137 2.23 12.93 -3.17
N PHE A 138 2.03 11.67 -3.51
CA PHE A 138 3.03 10.84 -4.17
C PHE A 138 2.39 10.11 -5.34
N LYS A 139 3.23 9.63 -6.26
CA LYS A 139 2.83 8.79 -7.38
C LYS A 139 3.21 7.35 -7.07
N LEU A 140 2.25 6.45 -7.20
CA LEU A 140 2.45 5.01 -7.06
C LEU A 140 2.33 4.38 -8.44
N GLU A 141 3.24 3.48 -8.74
CA GLU A 141 3.24 2.71 -9.98
C GLU A 141 2.69 1.32 -9.71
N LEU A 142 1.80 0.88 -10.59
CA LEU A 142 1.20 -0.44 -10.57
C LEU A 142 1.38 -1.09 -11.94
N LYS A 143 1.51 -2.41 -11.93
CA LYS A 143 1.49 -3.26 -13.13
C LYS A 143 0.05 -3.71 -13.41
N GLY A 144 -0.37 -3.63 -14.67
CA GLY A 144 -1.68 -4.06 -15.15
C GLY A 144 -2.30 -3.10 -16.14
N ASN A 145 -3.46 -3.48 -16.66
CA ASN A 145 -4.24 -2.70 -17.61
C ASN A 145 -5.58 -2.29 -17.01
N ILE A 146 -6.08 -1.14 -17.47
CA ILE A 146 -7.43 -0.64 -17.19
C ILE A 146 -8.12 -0.43 -18.54
N GLU A 147 -9.37 -0.86 -18.65
CA GLU A 147 -10.12 -0.83 -19.92
C GLU A 147 -10.54 0.59 -20.31
N ASN A 148 -10.95 1.40 -19.32
CA ASN A 148 -11.36 2.79 -19.56
C ASN A 148 -10.15 3.72 -19.56
N ASN A 149 -9.95 4.43 -20.67
CA ASN A 149 -8.84 5.37 -20.89
C ASN A 149 -8.99 6.69 -20.10
N SER A 150 -9.77 6.71 -19.03
CA SER A 150 -10.14 7.92 -18.33
C SER A 150 -9.06 8.33 -17.33
N ILE A 151 -8.11 9.14 -17.80
CA ILE A 151 -7.20 9.88 -16.92
C ILE A 151 -7.97 10.90 -16.08
N HIS A 152 -7.43 11.29 -14.92
CA HIS A 152 -8.05 12.22 -13.97
C HIS A 152 -9.37 11.75 -13.34
N HIS A 153 -9.71 10.47 -13.53
CA HIS A 153 -10.73 9.78 -12.75
C HIS A 153 -10.16 9.24 -11.44
N PHE A 154 -11.03 9.10 -10.46
CA PHE A 154 -10.72 8.48 -9.18
C PHE A 154 -11.05 6.99 -9.25
N TYR A 155 -10.09 6.13 -8.92
CA TYR A 155 -10.27 4.67 -8.97
C TYR A 155 -10.13 4.05 -7.58
N SER A 156 -10.83 2.93 -7.39
CA SER A 156 -10.55 1.95 -6.36
C SER A 156 -9.87 0.75 -7.00
N LEU A 157 -8.73 0.34 -6.47
CA LEU A 157 -7.85 -0.68 -7.03
C LEU A 157 -7.52 -1.72 -5.95
N ASP A 158 -7.71 -2.98 -6.30
CA ASP A 158 -7.25 -4.13 -5.53
C ASP A 158 -5.99 -4.65 -6.20
N ALA A 159 -4.87 -4.65 -5.49
CA ALA A 159 -3.57 -5.07 -6.00
C ALA A 159 -2.93 -6.13 -5.11
N ILE A 160 -2.01 -6.89 -5.69
CA ILE A 160 -1.21 -7.90 -5.00
C ILE A 160 0.26 -7.61 -5.28
N LEU A 161 1.10 -7.79 -4.27
CA LEU A 161 2.55 -7.73 -4.43
C LEU A 161 3.04 -8.99 -5.12
N GLU A 162 3.66 -8.83 -6.30
CA GLU A 162 4.30 -9.89 -7.08
C GLU A 162 5.57 -9.30 -7.72
N ASP A 163 6.72 -9.97 -7.61
CA ASP A 163 8.00 -9.54 -8.20
C ASP A 163 8.41 -8.09 -7.85
N ASN A 164 8.23 -7.69 -6.58
CA ASN A 164 8.48 -6.32 -6.09
C ASN A 164 7.64 -5.24 -6.77
N LYS A 165 6.53 -5.63 -7.41
CA LYS A 165 5.57 -4.73 -8.07
C LYS A 165 4.16 -4.95 -7.54
N LEU A 166 3.37 -3.90 -7.56
CA LEU A 166 1.95 -3.98 -7.21
C LEU A 166 1.16 -4.29 -8.49
N VAL A 167 0.63 -5.51 -8.58
CA VAL A 167 -0.12 -5.99 -9.74
C VAL A 167 -1.61 -5.81 -9.50
N ILE A 168 -2.27 -5.06 -10.38
CA ILE A 168 -3.72 -4.82 -10.34
C ILE A 168 -4.44 -6.14 -10.60
N LYS A 169 -5.37 -6.51 -9.72
CA LYS A 169 -6.25 -7.68 -9.89
C LYS A 169 -7.69 -7.28 -10.13
N LYS A 170 -8.15 -6.17 -9.53
CA LYS A 170 -9.48 -5.60 -9.77
C LYS A 170 -9.44 -4.09 -9.70
N TYR A 171 -10.36 -3.45 -10.39
CA TYR A 171 -10.52 -2.00 -10.34
C TYR A 171 -11.99 -1.59 -10.49
N ILE A 172 -12.32 -0.42 -9.95
CA ILE A 172 -13.61 0.25 -10.11
C ILE A 172 -13.32 1.72 -10.40
N ASP A 173 -13.85 2.23 -11.52
CA ASP A 173 -13.87 3.67 -11.81
C ASP A 173 -14.95 4.34 -10.95
N LEU A 174 -14.56 5.30 -10.12
CA LEU A 174 -15.44 6.08 -9.25
C LEU A 174 -15.71 7.49 -9.79
N GLY A 175 -15.36 7.72 -11.06
CA GLY A 175 -15.69 8.90 -11.85
C GLY A 175 -14.68 10.04 -11.75
N LEU A 176 -14.96 11.11 -12.51
CA LEU A 176 -14.13 12.31 -12.63
C LEU A 176 -13.83 12.95 -11.27
N ILE A 177 -12.60 13.41 -11.10
CA ILE A 177 -12.26 14.36 -10.03
C ILE A 177 -12.60 15.74 -10.56
N ALA A 178 -13.50 16.46 -9.88
CA ALA A 178 -13.77 17.85 -10.20
C ALA A 178 -12.44 18.60 -10.23
N VAL A 179 -12.04 19.06 -11.41
CA VAL A 179 -10.91 19.96 -11.58
C VAL A 179 -11.44 21.27 -11.03
N ASN A 180 -10.90 21.73 -9.90
CA ASN A 180 -11.05 23.13 -9.55
C ASN A 180 -10.28 23.89 -10.64
N VAL A 181 -11.02 24.39 -11.63
CA VAL A 181 -10.56 25.41 -12.58
C VAL A 181 -10.33 26.69 -11.82
#